data_AF-A0AA36JCH5-F1
#
_entry.id   AF-A0AA36JCH5-F1
#
_cell.length_a   1.000
_cell.length_b   1.000
_cell.length_c   1.000
_cell.angle_alpha   90.00
_cell.angle_beta   90.00
_cell.angle_gamma   90.00
#
_symmetry.space_group_name_H-M   'P 1'
#
loop_
_entity.id
_entity.type
_entity.pdbx_description
1 polymer ?
#
loop_
_entity_poly.entity_id
_entity_poly.type
_entity_poly.pdbx_seq_one_letter_code
_entity_poly.pdbx_strand_id
1 'polypeptide(L)'
;MARRRSDLEPSVRLYVVSTGWPYKPSHSPFRPKLLLYGSRATGSGAFEGCLQAAPLCQRLLRPDHDCLFLVDVSEVAGPKDWQEELIRPGRARRMLERWFAKFNCKEATVLAYGEDAELWAPLLALHGELRVARLVLADGEASGSAKAQAEKAKVEVQSVDSKSIVEAVTSQSESNLEIEDLYFTAVDFDIDRKTKQLQQVATNITSLVAQAIAAVPKEQAPEAVAATVSVETEGADLSVPPEVVAMLSDQSVGGGQFMSTHCLVPGTSFANLAVKVLSCRAEDQVLRVQLADCHGRVEGISSEELTVGATVSVAGQAISLEGRLFLLVQQVAGHAGLREGYAPAAPSAGMVRRYGCLVLRGKKCVLARDSASKLFIPTEEAQYQELPQQAAVRALAEACDIYPEEFVLLRDVAPAVFYETSPGPPVVTTIFPALATNPPPPGTSEEEEVLDEEDAYDWFRYDSAHRLLALNERRAVTRLAMDVEAAVGANVVTPSFPCTFGPEPDMPDMPEVSQGYARRPFKRGKKWAACKDGCC
;
A
#
# COMPACT_ATOMS: atom_id res chain seq x y z
N MET A 1 -42.54 5.85 1.94
CA MET A 1 -42.07 5.63 3.32
C MET A 1 -40.59 5.27 3.29
N ALA A 2 -39.72 6.22 3.65
CA ALA A 2 -38.29 5.96 3.80
C ALA A 2 -38.08 5.15 5.08
N ARG A 3 -37.60 3.90 4.96
CA ARG A 3 -37.15 3.12 6.12
C ARG A 3 -35.99 3.89 6.75
N ARG A 4 -36.17 4.31 8.01
CA ARG A 4 -35.16 5.00 8.82
C ARG A 4 -33.90 4.12 8.88
N ARG A 5 -32.73 4.76 8.78
CA ARG A 5 -31.37 4.20 8.95
C ARG A 5 -31.08 3.66 10.37
N SER A 6 -32.10 3.31 11.16
CA SER A 6 -31.97 2.97 12.59
C SER A 6 -31.67 1.50 12.89
N ASP A 7 -31.57 0.64 11.89
CA ASP A 7 -31.27 -0.79 12.08
C ASP A 7 -29.77 -1.10 11.83
N LEU A 8 -28.88 -0.11 12.01
CA LEU A 8 -27.47 -0.38 12.27
C LEU A 8 -27.36 -0.92 13.70
N GLU A 9 -27.90 -2.12 13.89
CA GLU A 9 -27.77 -2.86 15.13
C GLU A 9 -26.28 -3.05 15.45
N PRO A 10 -25.90 -3.04 16.73
CA PRO A 10 -24.50 -3.04 17.14
C PRO A 10 -23.77 -4.26 16.56
N SER A 11 -22.62 -3.99 15.94
CA SER A 11 -21.81 -4.97 15.24
C SER A 11 -20.48 -5.14 15.97
N VAL A 12 -19.96 -6.38 15.97
CA VAL A 12 -18.57 -6.65 16.40
C VAL A 12 -17.67 -5.76 15.56
N ARG A 13 -16.92 -4.87 16.21
CA ARG A 13 -15.98 -4.00 15.53
C ARG A 13 -14.65 -4.72 15.41
N LEU A 14 -14.16 -4.81 14.19
CA LEU A 14 -12.81 -5.28 13.95
C LEU A 14 -11.92 -4.07 13.72
N TYR A 15 -10.80 -4.05 14.42
CA TYR A 15 -9.68 -3.20 14.09
C TYR A 15 -8.45 -4.04 13.75
N VAL A 16 -7.66 -3.58 12.81
CA VAL A 16 -6.34 -4.15 12.54
C VAL A 16 -5.29 -3.10 12.84
N VAL A 17 -4.35 -3.46 13.71
CA VAL A 17 -3.17 -2.67 14.04
C VAL A 17 -1.97 -3.32 13.35
N SER A 18 -1.26 -2.58 12.51
CA SER A 18 -0.18 -3.09 11.67
C SER A 18 1.02 -2.16 11.71
N THR A 19 2.23 -2.69 11.60
CA THR A 19 3.45 -1.88 11.38
C THR A 19 3.76 -1.66 9.89
N GLY A 20 3.02 -2.33 9.00
CA GLY A 20 3.05 -2.14 7.55
C GLY A 20 1.94 -1.24 7.03
N TRP A 21 2.29 -0.31 6.13
CA TRP A 21 1.38 0.70 5.53
C TRP A 21 0.30 0.09 4.62
N PRO A 22 -0.92 0.65 4.66
CA PRO A 22 -2.07 0.08 5.34
C PRO A 22 -2.39 -1.33 4.85
N TYR A 23 -2.54 -2.22 5.81
CA TYR A 23 -3.06 -3.55 5.56
C TYR A 23 -4.56 -3.48 5.27
N LYS A 24 -4.96 -3.76 4.03
CA LYS A 24 -6.35 -4.10 3.69
C LYS A 24 -6.49 -5.60 3.91
N PRO A 25 -7.04 -6.06 5.04
CA PRO A 25 -6.99 -7.46 5.38
C PRO A 25 -8.01 -8.18 4.47
N SER A 26 -7.55 -8.79 3.38
CA SER A 26 -8.36 -9.74 2.59
C SER A 26 -8.25 -11.15 3.16
N HIS A 27 -7.10 -11.44 3.77
CA HIS A 27 -6.78 -12.68 4.46
C HIS A 27 -6.10 -12.38 5.80
N SER A 28 -6.00 -13.38 6.68
CA SER A 28 -5.18 -13.32 7.89
C SER A 28 -3.77 -13.84 7.59
N PRO A 29 -2.70 -13.29 8.19
CA PRO A 29 -1.39 -13.92 8.14
C PRO A 29 -1.40 -15.31 8.77
N PHE A 30 -0.37 -16.10 8.49
CA PHE A 30 -0.13 -17.33 9.22
C PHE A 30 0.23 -17.00 10.68
N ARG A 31 -0.51 -17.55 11.66
CA ARG A 31 -0.38 -17.27 13.11
C ARG A 31 -0.71 -15.82 13.50
N PRO A 32 -1.93 -15.33 13.24
CA PRO A 32 -2.31 -13.98 13.63
C PRO A 32 -2.36 -13.86 15.17
N LYS A 33 -2.02 -12.68 15.66
CA LYS A 33 -2.29 -12.28 17.05
C LYS A 33 -3.69 -11.66 17.09
N LEU A 34 -4.52 -12.12 18.01
CA LEU A 34 -5.88 -11.61 18.22
C LEU A 34 -5.98 -11.06 19.63
N LEU A 35 -6.53 -9.86 19.78
CA LEU A 35 -6.86 -9.29 21.07
C LEU A 35 -8.38 -9.18 21.19
N LEU A 36 -8.96 -9.89 22.15
CA LEU A 36 -10.38 -9.80 22.46
C LEU A 36 -10.60 -8.71 23.52
N TYR A 37 -11.53 -7.79 23.24
CA TYR A 37 -11.81 -6.65 24.07
C TYR A 37 -13.32 -6.43 24.20
N GLY A 38 -13.87 -6.48 25.42
CA GLY A 38 -15.33 -6.38 25.60
C GLY A 38 -15.78 -5.90 26.98
N SER A 39 -15.25 -6.50 28.03
CA SER A 39 -15.74 -6.34 29.41
C SER A 39 -15.35 -5.02 30.10
N ARG A 40 -14.31 -4.35 29.59
CA ARG A 40 -13.67 -3.18 30.25
C ARG A 40 -14.00 -1.82 29.63
N ALA A 41 -14.81 -1.76 28.57
CA ALA A 41 -15.18 -0.50 27.95
C ALA A 41 -16.07 0.31 28.91
N THR A 42 -15.48 1.30 29.57
CA THR A 42 -16.19 2.22 30.46
C THR A 42 -16.75 3.44 29.72
N GLY A 43 -16.25 3.72 28.51
CA GLY A 43 -16.79 4.75 27.64
C GLY A 43 -17.43 4.17 26.37
N SER A 44 -18.14 5.05 25.66
CA SER A 44 -18.79 4.75 24.38
C SER A 44 -18.02 5.40 23.21
N GLY A 45 -16.71 5.52 23.32
CA GLY A 45 -15.88 6.18 22.30
C GLY A 45 -15.74 5.30 21.05
N ALA A 46 -15.83 5.90 19.86
CA ALA A 46 -15.81 5.18 18.57
C ALA A 46 -14.54 4.34 18.29
N PHE A 47 -13.49 4.47 19.10
CA PHE A 47 -12.22 3.73 18.96
C PHE A 47 -11.57 3.44 20.32
N GLU A 48 -12.35 3.36 21.39
CA GLU A 48 -11.82 3.21 22.75
C GLU A 48 -10.95 1.96 22.91
N GLY A 49 -11.34 0.84 22.31
CA GLY A 49 -10.50 -0.36 22.27
C GLY A 49 -9.12 -0.12 21.65
N CYS A 50 -9.04 0.64 20.55
CA CYS A 50 -7.76 0.99 19.92
C CYS A 50 -6.88 1.84 20.83
N LEU A 51 -7.47 2.81 21.54
CA LEU A 51 -6.75 3.71 22.44
C LEU A 51 -6.15 2.93 23.62
N GLN A 52 -6.93 2.03 24.20
CA GLN A 52 -6.47 1.21 25.32
C GLN A 52 -5.46 0.14 24.89
N ALA A 53 -5.61 -0.40 23.67
CA ALA A 53 -4.69 -1.41 23.14
C ALA A 53 -3.37 -0.82 22.62
N ALA A 54 -3.32 0.48 22.26
CA ALA A 54 -2.14 1.07 21.61
C ALA A 54 -0.81 0.85 22.37
N PRO A 55 -0.71 1.05 23.70
CA PRO A 55 0.53 0.79 24.43
C PRO A 55 0.97 -0.68 24.37
N LEU A 56 0.00 -1.61 24.36
CA LEU A 56 0.28 -3.03 24.21
C LEU A 56 0.74 -3.35 22.79
N CYS A 57 0.12 -2.75 21.76
CA CYS A 57 0.50 -2.91 20.36
C CYS A 57 1.96 -2.49 20.11
N GLN A 58 2.41 -1.37 20.69
CA GLN A 58 3.79 -0.89 20.56
C GLN A 58 4.82 -1.93 21.04
N ARG A 59 4.48 -2.66 22.10
CA ARG A 59 5.35 -3.68 22.70
C ARG A 59 5.20 -5.06 22.06
N LEU A 60 4.04 -5.36 21.46
CA LEU A 60 3.72 -6.67 20.88
C LEU A 60 4.12 -6.80 19.40
N LEU A 61 4.06 -5.71 18.64
CA LEU A 61 4.28 -5.72 17.21
C LEU A 61 5.74 -5.52 16.86
N ARG A 62 6.17 -6.12 15.75
CA ARG A 62 7.53 -5.96 15.22
C ARG A 62 7.52 -4.96 14.06
N PRO A 63 8.62 -4.23 13.81
CA PRO A 63 8.73 -3.32 12.66
C PRO A 63 8.46 -3.99 11.30
N ASP A 64 8.71 -5.30 11.20
CA ASP A 64 8.66 -6.06 9.95
C ASP A 64 7.24 -6.51 9.56
N HIS A 65 6.33 -5.58 9.30
CA HIS A 65 4.97 -5.86 8.80
C HIS A 65 4.16 -6.86 9.66
N ASP A 66 4.25 -6.73 10.98
CA ASP A 66 3.47 -7.52 11.92
C ASP A 66 2.06 -6.93 12.09
N CYS A 67 1.08 -7.76 12.45
CA CYS A 67 -0.27 -7.26 12.71
C CYS A 67 -0.97 -7.93 13.90
N LEU A 68 -1.83 -7.14 14.54
CA LEU A 68 -2.71 -7.54 15.64
C LEU A 68 -4.15 -7.22 15.23
N PHE A 69 -5.01 -8.24 15.30
CA PHE A 69 -6.44 -8.09 15.11
C PHE A 69 -7.08 -7.79 16.45
N LEU A 70 -7.59 -6.58 16.63
CA LEU A 70 -8.35 -6.19 17.81
C LEU A 70 -9.85 -6.42 17.51
N VAL A 71 -10.44 -7.36 18.23
CA VAL A 71 -11.85 -7.70 18.14
C VAL A 71 -12.57 -7.04 19.31
N ASP A 72 -13.23 -5.93 19.02
CA ASP A 72 -13.99 -5.17 20.00
C ASP A 72 -15.46 -5.58 19.97
N VAL A 73 -15.89 -6.17 21.08
CA VAL A 73 -17.26 -6.65 21.29
C VAL A 73 -18.05 -5.79 22.27
N SER A 74 -17.48 -4.69 22.76
CA SER A 74 -18.06 -3.86 23.82
C SER A 74 -19.42 -3.28 23.44
N GLU A 75 -19.65 -3.00 22.16
CA GLU A 75 -20.91 -2.44 21.69
C GLU A 75 -22.00 -3.49 21.44
N VAL A 76 -21.62 -4.77 21.32
CA VAL A 76 -22.53 -5.82 20.86
C VAL A 76 -23.40 -6.38 21.98
N ALA A 77 -22.80 -6.52 23.16
CA ALA A 77 -23.42 -7.16 24.31
C ALA A 77 -22.72 -6.67 25.57
N GLY A 78 -23.49 -6.36 26.63
CA GLY A 78 -22.91 -6.17 27.94
C GLY A 78 -22.32 -7.49 28.48
N PRO A 79 -21.54 -7.46 29.57
CA PRO A 79 -20.93 -8.68 30.14
C PRO A 79 -21.93 -9.82 30.41
N LYS A 80 -23.15 -9.48 30.85
CA LYS A 80 -24.22 -10.46 31.08
C LYS A 80 -24.77 -11.08 29.79
N ASP A 81 -24.97 -10.28 28.76
CA ASP A 81 -25.45 -10.74 27.46
C ASP A 81 -24.43 -11.67 26.80
N TRP A 82 -23.13 -11.42 27.02
CA TRP A 82 -22.06 -12.31 26.59
C TRP A 82 -22.08 -13.66 27.29
N GLN A 83 -22.36 -13.70 28.60
CA GLN A 83 -22.56 -14.97 29.31
C GLN A 83 -23.74 -15.76 28.73
N GLU A 84 -24.82 -15.08 28.33
CA GLU A 84 -25.95 -15.72 27.66
C GLU A 84 -25.61 -16.22 26.26
N GLU A 85 -24.85 -15.46 25.47
CA GLU A 85 -24.36 -15.83 24.12
C GLU A 85 -23.44 -17.07 24.15
N LEU A 86 -22.70 -17.30 25.24
CA LEU A 86 -21.91 -18.51 25.44
C LEU A 86 -22.77 -19.75 25.63
N ILE A 87 -23.87 -19.62 26.38
CA ILE A 87 -24.82 -20.72 26.63
C ILE A 87 -25.70 -20.95 25.40
N ARG A 88 -26.13 -19.87 24.74
CA ARG A 88 -27.03 -19.87 23.59
C ARG A 88 -26.45 -19.02 22.47
N PRO A 89 -25.79 -19.63 21.48
CA PRO A 89 -25.19 -18.92 20.34
C PRO A 89 -26.18 -18.02 19.62
N GLY A 90 -26.10 -16.73 19.89
CA GLY A 90 -26.90 -15.68 19.28
C GLY A 90 -26.15 -15.05 18.11
N ARG A 91 -26.24 -13.72 18.00
CA ARG A 91 -25.78 -13.01 16.80
C ARG A 91 -24.30 -12.69 16.88
N ALA A 92 -23.86 -12.20 18.04
CA ALA A 92 -22.52 -11.70 18.25
C ALA A 92 -21.49 -12.81 17.98
N ARG A 93 -21.76 -14.00 18.52
CA ARG A 93 -21.00 -15.21 18.25
C ARG A 93 -20.97 -15.59 16.78
N ARG A 94 -22.12 -15.61 16.08
CA ARG A 94 -22.17 -15.96 14.65
C ARG A 94 -21.41 -14.98 13.78
N MET A 95 -21.44 -13.70 14.13
CA MET A 95 -20.65 -12.68 13.43
C MET A 95 -19.16 -12.92 13.62
N LEU A 96 -18.75 -13.21 14.85
CA LEU A 96 -17.38 -13.53 15.18
C LEU A 96 -16.89 -14.81 14.46
N GLU A 97 -17.72 -15.85 14.39
CA GLU A 97 -17.44 -17.08 13.63
C GLU A 97 -17.31 -16.81 12.13
N ARG A 98 -18.22 -16.01 11.55
CA ARG A 98 -18.16 -15.59 10.13
C ARG A 98 -16.91 -14.76 9.83
N TRP A 99 -16.55 -13.90 10.77
CA TRP A 99 -15.33 -13.11 10.69
C TRP A 99 -14.12 -14.05 10.65
N PHE A 100 -13.98 -14.93 11.63
CA PHE A 100 -12.88 -15.90 11.69
C PHE A 100 -12.79 -16.77 10.42
N ALA A 101 -13.95 -17.14 9.87
CA ALA A 101 -14.05 -17.87 8.61
C ALA A 101 -13.54 -17.08 7.41
N LYS A 102 -13.97 -15.82 7.28
CA LYS A 102 -13.57 -14.95 6.18
C LYS A 102 -12.07 -14.68 6.17
N PHE A 103 -11.49 -14.44 7.34
CA PHE A 103 -10.05 -14.20 7.48
C PHE A 103 -9.20 -15.47 7.40
N ASN A 104 -9.83 -16.65 7.50
CA ASN A 104 -9.17 -17.95 7.42
C ASN A 104 -7.95 -18.06 8.35
N CYS A 105 -8.07 -17.54 9.58
CA CYS A 105 -7.01 -17.59 10.58
C CYS A 105 -6.53 -19.04 10.79
N LYS A 106 -5.21 -19.22 10.87
CA LYS A 106 -4.57 -20.51 11.17
C LYS A 106 -3.55 -20.33 12.28
N GLU A 107 -3.54 -21.27 13.22
CA GLU A 107 -2.60 -21.29 14.35
C GLU A 107 -2.56 -19.97 15.14
N ALA A 108 -3.72 -19.36 15.34
CA ALA A 108 -3.81 -18.05 15.94
C ALA A 108 -3.41 -18.05 17.42
N THR A 109 -2.84 -16.92 17.87
CA THR A 109 -2.60 -16.63 19.28
C THR A 109 -3.65 -15.65 19.76
N VAL A 110 -4.52 -16.08 20.67
CA VAL A 110 -5.59 -15.25 21.25
C VAL A 110 -5.13 -14.69 22.58
N LEU A 111 -5.26 -13.37 22.73
CA LEU A 111 -5.03 -12.61 23.96
C LEU A 111 -6.41 -12.21 24.50
N ALA A 112 -6.68 -12.56 25.75
CA ALA A 112 -7.94 -12.23 26.40
C ALA A 112 -7.71 -11.83 27.85
N TYR A 113 -8.53 -10.89 28.34
CA TYR A 113 -8.44 -10.34 29.68
C TYR A 113 -9.66 -10.74 30.51
N GLY A 114 -9.43 -11.22 31.75
CA GLY A 114 -10.51 -11.45 32.71
C GLY A 114 -11.71 -12.21 32.15
N GLU A 115 -12.89 -11.57 32.14
CA GLU A 115 -14.15 -12.17 31.65
C GLU A 115 -14.22 -12.32 30.12
N ASP A 116 -13.40 -11.56 29.36
CA ASP A 116 -13.30 -11.70 27.90
C ASP A 116 -12.65 -13.03 27.49
N ALA A 117 -12.03 -13.74 28.46
CA ALA A 117 -11.43 -15.06 28.28
C ALA A 117 -12.41 -16.16 27.88
N GLU A 118 -13.72 -15.95 27.94
CA GLU A 118 -14.69 -16.92 27.42
C GLU A 118 -15.07 -16.65 25.96
N LEU A 119 -14.82 -15.44 25.45
CA LEU A 119 -15.19 -15.00 24.09
C LEU A 119 -14.40 -15.71 22.99
N TRP A 120 -13.28 -16.34 23.32
CA TRP A 120 -12.45 -17.05 22.34
C TRP A 120 -13.01 -18.42 21.96
N ALA A 121 -13.89 -19.02 22.77
CA ALA A 121 -14.36 -20.38 22.57
C ALA A 121 -14.99 -20.63 21.19
N PRO A 122 -15.79 -19.71 20.61
CA PRO A 122 -16.29 -19.84 19.24
C PRO A 122 -15.20 -19.79 18.17
N LEU A 123 -14.03 -19.24 18.47
CA LEU A 123 -12.89 -19.12 17.55
C LEU A 123 -12.04 -20.40 17.50
N LEU A 124 -12.23 -21.29 18.47
CA LEU A 124 -11.40 -22.47 18.67
C LEU A 124 -11.31 -23.34 17.41
N ALA A 125 -12.47 -23.65 16.82
CA ALA A 125 -12.56 -24.51 15.66
C ALA A 125 -13.54 -23.96 14.64
N LEU A 126 -13.11 -23.96 13.38
CA LEU A 126 -13.94 -23.59 12.25
C LEU A 126 -14.05 -24.81 11.34
N HIS A 127 -15.28 -25.23 11.03
CA HIS A 127 -15.54 -26.43 10.21
C HIS A 127 -14.86 -27.71 10.72
N GLY A 128 -14.65 -27.83 12.04
CA GLY A 128 -13.99 -28.97 12.67
C GLY A 128 -12.46 -28.91 12.70
N GLU A 129 -11.86 -27.87 12.11
CA GLU A 129 -10.42 -27.63 12.16
C GLU A 129 -10.06 -26.66 13.28
N LEU A 130 -9.07 -27.00 14.11
CA LEU A 130 -8.53 -26.11 15.14
C LEU A 130 -7.85 -24.91 14.49
N ARG A 131 -8.28 -23.70 14.84
CA ARG A 131 -7.74 -22.44 14.28
C ARG A 131 -6.93 -21.64 15.28
N VAL A 132 -7.13 -21.88 16.58
CA VAL A 132 -6.36 -21.28 17.66
C VAL A 132 -5.32 -22.28 18.14
N ALA A 133 -4.04 -21.90 18.11
CA ALA A 133 -2.95 -22.73 18.64
C ALA A 133 -2.65 -22.40 20.10
N ARG A 134 -2.82 -21.13 20.48
CA ARG A 134 -2.40 -20.60 21.77
C ARG A 134 -3.39 -19.58 22.34
N LEU A 135 -3.62 -19.65 23.64
CA LEU A 135 -4.45 -18.75 24.42
C LEU A 135 -3.63 -18.15 25.56
N VAL A 136 -3.50 -16.82 25.57
CA VAL A 136 -2.84 -16.06 26.63
C VAL A 136 -3.89 -15.31 27.42
N LEU A 137 -3.95 -15.60 28.72
CA LEU A 137 -4.95 -15.07 29.65
C LEU A 137 -4.28 -14.07 30.60
N ALA A 138 -4.75 -12.82 30.55
CA ALA A 138 -4.21 -11.72 31.34
C ALA A 138 -5.11 -11.35 32.53
N ASP A 139 -4.48 -11.16 33.70
CA ASP A 139 -5.07 -10.57 34.93
C ASP A 139 -6.43 -11.12 35.40
N GLY A 140 -6.63 -12.43 35.28
CA GLY A 140 -7.83 -13.07 35.80
C GLY A 140 -7.53 -14.38 36.48
N GLU A 141 -8.29 -14.67 37.54
CA GLU A 141 -8.78 -16.04 37.71
C GLU A 141 -9.56 -16.37 36.45
N ALA A 142 -8.85 -16.85 35.42
CA ALA A 142 -9.48 -17.36 34.22
C ALA A 142 -10.62 -18.25 34.67
N SER A 143 -11.83 -17.96 34.19
CA SER A 143 -12.95 -18.86 34.43
C SER A 143 -12.45 -20.27 34.09
N GLY A 144 -12.52 -21.18 35.06
CA GLY A 144 -12.00 -22.53 34.91
C GLY A 144 -12.54 -23.23 33.65
N SER A 145 -13.67 -22.75 33.12
CA SER A 145 -14.23 -23.11 31.83
C SER A 145 -13.28 -22.85 30.65
N ALA A 146 -12.78 -21.62 30.45
CA ALA A 146 -11.87 -21.31 29.34
C ALA A 146 -10.62 -22.20 29.30
N LYS A 147 -10.00 -22.44 30.47
CA LYS A 147 -8.86 -23.36 30.61
C LYS A 147 -9.25 -24.80 30.28
N ALA A 148 -10.34 -25.31 30.86
CA ALA A 148 -10.81 -26.67 30.60
C ALA A 148 -11.18 -26.89 29.12
N GLN A 149 -11.76 -25.88 28.46
CA GLN A 149 -12.08 -25.93 27.03
C GLN A 149 -10.82 -25.95 26.17
N ALA A 150 -9.82 -25.13 26.50
CA ALA A 150 -8.54 -25.13 25.81
C ALA A 150 -7.78 -26.44 25.98
N GLU A 151 -7.72 -26.99 27.20
CA GLU A 151 -7.11 -28.29 27.46
C GLU A 151 -7.81 -29.41 26.68
N LYS A 152 -9.15 -29.43 26.67
CA LYS A 152 -9.94 -30.39 25.89
C LYS A 152 -9.63 -30.31 24.40
N ALA A 153 -9.38 -29.09 23.91
CA ALA A 153 -9.08 -28.82 22.51
C ALA A 153 -7.59 -28.90 22.16
N LYS A 154 -6.72 -29.19 23.13
CA LYS A 154 -5.26 -29.22 23.01
C LYS A 154 -4.66 -27.87 22.57
N VAL A 155 -5.26 -26.77 23.01
CA VAL A 155 -4.71 -25.41 22.84
C VAL A 155 -3.75 -25.11 23.97
N GLU A 156 -2.59 -24.53 23.65
CA GLU A 156 -1.62 -24.09 24.66
C GLU A 156 -2.20 -22.93 25.45
N VAL A 157 -2.31 -23.07 26.78
CA VAL A 157 -2.79 -22.00 27.65
C VAL A 157 -1.66 -21.45 28.49
N GLN A 158 -1.50 -20.13 28.48
CA GLN A 158 -0.59 -19.43 29.37
C GLN A 158 -1.35 -18.36 30.16
N SER A 159 -1.30 -18.43 31.49
CA SER A 159 -1.80 -17.36 32.36
C SER A 159 -0.67 -16.46 32.77
N VAL A 160 -0.82 -15.15 32.55
CA VAL A 160 0.21 -14.15 32.85
C VAL A 160 -0.41 -12.91 33.50
N ASP A 161 0.40 -12.18 34.26
CA ASP A 161 0.07 -10.83 34.67
C ASP A 161 0.07 -9.90 33.44
N SER A 162 -0.74 -8.83 33.45
CA SER A 162 -0.85 -7.91 32.32
C SER A 162 0.50 -7.32 31.92
N LYS A 163 1.41 -7.13 32.88
CA LYS A 163 2.75 -6.60 32.60
C LYS A 163 3.62 -7.59 31.84
N SER A 164 3.36 -8.90 31.99
CA SER A 164 4.10 -10.01 31.39
C SER A 164 3.49 -10.54 30.09
N ILE A 165 2.40 -9.94 29.57
CA ILE A 165 1.81 -10.36 28.28
C ILE A 165 2.83 -10.28 27.15
N VAL A 166 3.64 -9.23 27.14
CA VAL A 166 4.64 -9.02 26.09
C VAL A 166 5.64 -10.17 26.07
N GLU A 167 6.17 -10.56 27.23
CA GLU A 167 7.09 -11.69 27.38
C GLU A 167 6.42 -13.04 27.05
N ALA A 168 5.13 -13.16 27.33
CA ALA A 168 4.36 -14.36 27.01
C ALA A 168 4.21 -14.53 25.50
N VAL A 169 3.87 -13.46 24.79
CA VAL A 169 3.51 -13.50 23.37
C VAL A 169 4.75 -13.41 22.48
N THR A 170 5.77 -12.67 22.92
CA THR A 170 7.00 -12.43 22.16
C THR A 170 8.17 -13.15 22.83
N SER A 171 8.90 -13.97 22.06
CA SER A 171 10.10 -14.67 22.53
C SER A 171 11.37 -13.82 22.44
N GLN A 172 11.23 -12.53 22.15
CA GLN A 172 12.33 -11.63 21.78
C GLN A 172 12.27 -10.32 22.56
N SER A 173 13.37 -9.56 22.53
CA SER A 173 13.54 -8.27 23.19
C SER A 173 12.43 -7.28 22.81
N GLU A 174 12.01 -6.45 23.77
CA GLU A 174 10.99 -5.42 23.60
C GLU A 174 11.22 -4.57 22.34
N SER A 175 10.18 -4.43 21.53
CA SER A 175 10.16 -3.50 20.41
C SER A 175 9.92 -2.08 20.91
N ASN A 176 10.79 -1.15 20.52
CA ASN A 176 10.59 0.28 20.77
C ASN A 176 9.84 0.93 19.60
N LEU A 177 8.61 0.49 19.34
CA LEU A 177 7.76 1.14 18.34
C LEU A 177 7.12 2.39 18.93
N GLU A 178 7.14 3.48 18.19
CA GLU A 178 6.35 4.65 18.48
C GLU A 178 4.92 4.48 17.98
N ILE A 179 3.98 5.29 18.47
CA ILE A 179 2.59 5.26 17.99
C ILE A 179 2.53 5.60 16.49
N GLU A 180 3.47 6.41 16.01
CA GLU A 180 3.60 6.82 14.60
C GLU A 180 3.98 5.65 13.69
N ASP A 181 4.57 4.59 14.24
CA ASP A 181 4.91 3.36 13.53
C ASP A 181 3.70 2.41 13.40
N LEU A 182 2.57 2.74 14.02
CA LEU A 182 1.37 1.91 14.03
C LEU A 182 0.28 2.46 13.11
N TYR A 183 -0.23 1.59 12.23
CA TYR A 183 -1.38 1.84 11.37
C TYR A 183 -2.62 1.18 11.94
N PHE A 184 -3.68 1.97 12.13
CA PHE A 184 -4.97 1.50 12.62
C PHE A 184 -5.99 1.51 11.47
N THR A 185 -6.61 0.36 11.23
CA THR A 185 -7.65 0.19 10.22
C THR A 185 -8.91 -0.36 10.87
N ALA A 186 -10.01 0.38 10.81
CA ALA A 186 -11.34 -0.12 11.16
C ALA A 186 -11.88 -0.96 10.01
N VAL A 187 -12.47 -2.10 10.31
CA VAL A 187 -13.01 -3.03 9.33
C VAL A 187 -14.48 -3.27 9.63
N ASP A 188 -15.31 -2.62 8.83
CA ASP A 188 -16.75 -2.78 8.87
C ASP A 188 -17.20 -3.86 7.88
N PHE A 189 -18.24 -4.60 8.24
CA PHE A 189 -18.89 -5.55 7.35
C PHE A 189 -20.26 -5.01 6.96
N ASP A 190 -20.42 -4.72 5.68
CA ASP A 190 -21.71 -4.34 5.10
C ASP A 190 -22.22 -5.45 4.19
N ILE A 191 -23.53 -5.59 4.05
CA ILE A 191 -24.11 -6.47 3.05
C ILE A 191 -24.36 -5.61 1.81
N ASP A 192 -23.62 -5.88 0.74
CA ASP A 192 -23.84 -5.21 -0.53
C ASP A 192 -25.30 -5.44 -0.95
N ARG A 193 -26.03 -4.33 -1.11
CA ARG A 193 -27.46 -4.35 -1.39
C ARG A 193 -27.79 -5.02 -2.71
N LYS A 194 -26.88 -4.99 -3.68
CA LYS A 194 -27.05 -5.56 -5.02
C LYS A 194 -26.75 -7.04 -5.01
N THR A 195 -25.55 -7.42 -4.57
CA THR A 195 -25.07 -8.81 -4.63
C THR A 195 -25.55 -9.67 -3.47
N LYS A 196 -26.06 -9.04 -2.38
CA LYS A 196 -26.36 -9.70 -1.10
C LYS A 196 -25.15 -10.39 -0.46
N GLN A 197 -23.95 -10.09 -0.93
CA GLN A 197 -22.71 -10.61 -0.37
C GLN A 197 -22.21 -9.73 0.77
N LEU A 198 -21.49 -10.35 1.71
CA LEU A 198 -20.86 -9.64 2.82
C LEU A 198 -19.60 -8.92 2.32
N GLN A 199 -19.73 -7.63 2.04
CA GLN A 199 -18.63 -6.75 1.69
C GLN A 199 -17.87 -6.31 2.94
N GLN A 200 -16.57 -6.16 2.81
CA GLN A 200 -15.72 -5.60 3.85
C GLN A 200 -15.31 -4.19 3.45
N VAL A 201 -15.48 -3.24 4.35
CA VAL A 201 -15.10 -1.85 4.18
C VAL A 201 -14.00 -1.54 5.18
N ALA A 202 -12.78 -1.42 4.69
CA ALA A 202 -11.62 -1.07 5.50
C ALA A 202 -11.42 0.46 5.46
N THR A 203 -11.43 1.09 6.63
CA THR A 203 -11.26 2.53 6.81
C THR A 203 -9.98 2.77 7.61
N ASN A 204 -9.03 3.52 7.05
CA ASN A 204 -7.85 3.94 7.79
C ASN A 204 -8.25 4.97 8.86
N ILE A 205 -8.04 4.64 10.14
CA ILE A 205 -8.36 5.46 11.30
C ILE A 205 -7.11 5.90 12.06
N THR A 206 -5.92 5.73 11.48
CA THR A 206 -4.62 5.98 12.12
C THR A 206 -4.53 7.40 12.67
N SER A 207 -4.89 8.41 11.88
CA SER A 207 -4.86 9.81 12.31
C SER A 207 -5.84 10.09 13.46
N LEU A 208 -7.01 9.48 13.45
CA LEU A 208 -8.02 9.64 14.52
C LEU A 208 -7.51 9.06 15.84
N VAL A 209 -6.93 7.85 15.79
CA VAL A 209 -6.36 7.20 16.97
C VAL A 209 -5.16 7.99 17.50
N ALA A 210 -4.23 8.41 16.64
CA ALA A 210 -3.08 9.20 17.04
C ALA A 210 -3.46 10.54 17.68
N GLN A 211 -4.43 11.26 17.11
CA GLN A 211 -4.96 12.51 17.69
C GLN A 211 -5.61 12.28 19.05
N ALA A 212 -6.40 11.22 19.18
CA ALA A 212 -7.06 10.90 20.44
C ALA A 212 -6.05 10.52 21.52
N ILE A 213 -4.99 9.77 21.20
CA ILE A 213 -3.91 9.48 22.16
C ILE A 213 -3.17 10.76 22.56
N ALA A 214 -2.86 11.64 21.60
CA ALA A 214 -2.21 12.92 21.88
C ALA A 214 -3.06 13.85 22.75
N ALA A 215 -4.39 13.73 22.68
CA ALA A 215 -5.33 14.51 23.47
C ALA A 215 -5.54 13.99 24.90
N VAL A 216 -5.16 12.74 25.21
CA VAL A 216 -5.19 12.23 26.59
C VAL A 216 -4.20 13.07 27.41
N PRO A 217 -4.66 13.83 28.42
CA PRO A 217 -3.75 14.58 29.28
C PRO A 217 -2.73 13.60 29.84
N LYS A 218 -1.43 13.86 29.62
CA LYS A 218 -0.37 13.12 30.29
C LYS A 218 -0.56 13.38 31.78
N GLU A 219 -1.27 12.48 32.46
CA GLU A 219 -1.50 12.53 33.89
C GLU A 219 -0.12 12.66 34.52
N GLN A 220 0.15 13.81 35.14
CA GLN A 220 1.45 14.11 35.73
C GLN A 220 1.78 12.95 36.66
N ALA A 221 2.79 12.17 36.29
CA ALA A 221 3.30 11.09 37.12
C ALA A 221 3.49 11.66 38.53
N PRO A 222 3.02 10.98 39.59
CA PRO A 222 3.10 11.52 40.95
C PRO A 222 4.55 11.88 41.22
N GLU A 223 4.80 13.17 41.45
CA GLU A 223 6.11 13.69 41.82
C GLU A 223 6.61 12.87 43.00
N ALA A 224 7.60 12.01 42.74
CA ALA A 224 8.34 11.35 43.78
C ALA A 224 8.96 12.47 44.62
N VAL A 225 8.55 12.56 45.89
CA VAL A 225 9.08 13.49 46.88
C VAL A 225 10.57 13.20 47.03
N ALA A 226 11.38 13.90 46.24
CA ALA A 226 12.83 13.88 46.33
C ALA A 226 13.23 14.76 47.53
N ALA A 227 13.69 14.10 48.59
CA ALA A 227 14.33 14.74 49.71
C ALA A 227 15.51 15.60 49.21
N THR A 228 15.42 16.89 49.46
CA THR A 228 16.43 17.90 49.15
C THR A 228 17.61 17.70 50.11
N VAL A 229 18.73 17.22 49.60
CA VAL A 229 20.04 17.35 50.27
C VAL A 229 20.74 18.52 49.59
N SER A 230 20.82 19.63 50.30
CA SER A 230 21.57 20.82 49.90
C SER A 230 23.07 20.54 49.99
N VAL A 231 23.78 20.67 48.87
CA VAL A 231 25.23 20.86 48.85
C VAL A 231 25.48 22.23 48.24
N GLU A 232 26.09 23.11 49.04
CA GLU A 232 26.59 24.41 48.62
C GLU A 232 27.79 24.21 47.69
N THR A 233 27.79 24.86 46.53
CA THR A 233 29.02 25.15 45.78
C THR A 233 29.01 26.60 45.35
N GLU A 234 30.08 27.28 45.78
CA GLU A 234 30.42 28.66 45.47
C GLU A 234 30.62 28.91 43.97
N GLY A 235 30.48 30.18 43.61
CA GLY A 235 30.37 30.68 42.25
C GLY A 235 31.64 30.59 41.40
N ALA A 236 31.41 30.60 40.09
CA ALA A 236 32.37 31.04 39.10
C ALA A 236 31.59 31.64 37.92
N ASP A 237 31.70 32.96 37.79
CA ASP A 237 31.24 33.75 36.66
C ASP A 237 32.18 33.45 35.47
N LEU A 238 31.67 32.83 34.41
CA LEU A 238 32.42 32.59 33.17
C LEU A 238 31.70 33.29 32.02
N SER A 239 32.07 34.55 31.80
CA SER A 239 31.74 35.25 30.57
C SER A 239 32.63 34.72 29.43
N VAL A 240 31.99 34.25 28.37
CA VAL A 240 32.67 33.74 27.18
C VAL A 240 33.27 34.93 26.41
N PRO A 241 34.56 34.93 26.07
CA PRO A 241 35.19 36.03 25.33
C PRO A 241 34.56 36.20 23.94
N PRO A 242 34.32 37.44 23.48
CA PRO A 242 33.70 37.72 22.17
C PRO A 242 34.49 37.16 20.97
N GLU A 243 35.77 36.85 21.13
CA GLU A 243 36.60 36.20 20.10
C GLU A 243 36.25 34.71 19.88
N VAL A 244 35.72 34.02 20.90
CA VAL A 244 35.23 32.64 20.78
C VAL A 244 33.87 32.59 20.08
N VAL A 245 33.04 33.62 20.27
CA VAL A 245 31.77 33.77 19.54
C VAL A 245 32.02 34.09 18.06
N ALA A 246 33.05 34.90 17.74
CA ALA A 246 33.44 35.17 16.36
C ALA A 246 34.03 33.92 15.65
N MET A 247 34.78 33.07 16.35
CA MET A 247 35.29 31.81 15.77
C MET A 247 34.22 30.73 15.56
N LEU A 248 33.11 30.76 16.31
CA LEU A 248 31.95 29.88 16.09
C LEU A 248 31.00 30.40 14.99
N SER A 249 31.15 31.66 14.57
CA SER A 249 30.33 32.28 13.53
C SER A 249 30.87 32.04 12.11
N ASP A 250 32.14 31.67 11.96
CA ASP A 250 32.85 31.59 10.68
C ASP A 250 33.06 30.16 10.15
N GLN A 251 32.36 29.17 10.73
CA GLN A 251 32.37 27.75 10.30
C GLN A 251 31.00 27.24 9.80
N SER A 252 30.12 28.10 9.29
CA SER A 252 28.82 27.67 8.73
C SER A 252 28.83 27.44 7.21
N VAL A 253 29.98 27.09 6.61
CA VAL A 253 29.99 26.23 5.41
C VAL A 253 30.10 24.77 5.88
N GLY A 254 29.28 24.41 6.86
CA GLY A 254 29.04 23.01 7.17
C GLY A 254 28.44 22.39 5.92
N GLY A 255 29.05 21.32 5.42
CA GLY A 255 28.55 20.52 4.31
C GLY A 255 27.24 19.83 4.69
N GLY A 256 26.18 20.63 4.83
CA GLY A 256 24.82 20.16 5.04
C GLY A 256 24.44 19.30 3.85
N GLN A 257 24.10 18.06 4.14
CA GLN A 257 23.68 17.09 3.14
C GLN A 257 22.48 17.69 2.38
N PHE A 258 22.64 17.92 1.07
CA PHE A 258 21.55 18.42 0.23
C PHE A 258 20.42 17.39 0.27
N MET A 259 19.26 17.80 0.76
CA MET A 259 18.05 16.99 0.71
C MET A 259 17.34 17.20 -0.62
N SER A 260 16.60 16.18 -1.04
CA SER A 260 15.72 16.20 -2.20
C SER A 260 14.33 15.72 -1.83
N THR A 261 13.33 16.11 -2.60
CA THR A 261 11.92 15.83 -2.34
C THR A 261 11.60 14.34 -2.19
N HIS A 262 12.30 13.45 -2.92
CA HIS A 262 12.10 12.01 -2.83
C HIS A 262 12.62 11.37 -1.53
N CYS A 263 13.42 12.09 -0.75
CA CYS A 263 13.91 11.63 0.55
C CYS A 263 12.99 12.03 1.70
N LEU A 264 11.94 12.81 1.44
CA LEU A 264 11.06 13.34 2.47
C LEU A 264 9.94 12.36 2.76
N VAL A 265 9.84 11.95 4.03
CA VAL A 265 8.68 11.24 4.58
C VAL A 265 7.98 12.13 5.60
N PRO A 266 6.66 11.97 5.84
CA PRO A 266 5.98 12.72 6.90
C PRO A 266 6.73 12.62 8.24
N GLY A 267 6.84 13.74 8.97
CA GLY A 267 7.62 13.88 10.19
C GLY A 267 9.04 14.41 9.98
N THR A 268 9.62 14.23 8.77
CA THR A 268 11.00 14.62 8.48
C THR A 268 11.20 16.14 8.55
N SER A 269 12.08 16.60 9.43
CA SER A 269 12.63 17.96 9.35
C SER A 269 13.68 18.03 8.25
N PHE A 270 13.63 19.09 7.45
CA PHE A 270 14.58 19.29 6.36
C PHE A 270 15.15 20.71 6.41
N ALA A 271 16.38 20.85 5.93
CA ALA A 271 17.05 22.12 5.74
C ALA A 271 17.76 22.11 4.38
N ASN A 272 17.95 23.31 3.82
CA ASN A 272 18.66 23.52 2.56
C ASN A 272 18.07 22.78 1.34
N LEU A 273 16.76 22.51 1.33
CA LEU A 273 16.09 21.87 0.20
C LEU A 273 15.98 22.88 -0.96
N ALA A 274 16.75 22.69 -2.02
CA ALA A 274 16.76 23.57 -3.18
C ALA A 274 15.58 23.24 -4.11
N VAL A 275 14.65 24.18 -4.26
CA VAL A 275 13.41 24.01 -5.02
C VAL A 275 13.11 25.21 -5.92
N LYS A 276 12.44 24.95 -7.04
CA LYS A 276 11.79 25.96 -7.88
C LYS A 276 10.35 26.15 -7.43
N VAL A 277 9.96 27.41 -7.23
CA VAL A 277 8.57 27.78 -6.97
C VAL A 277 7.79 27.74 -8.29
N LEU A 278 6.85 26.80 -8.42
CA LEU A 278 6.04 26.62 -9.64
C LEU A 278 4.76 27.45 -9.63
N SER A 279 4.11 27.55 -8.47
CA SER A 279 2.89 28.34 -8.29
C SER A 279 2.75 28.77 -6.83
N CYS A 280 2.07 29.89 -6.62
CA CYS A 280 1.73 30.43 -5.30
C CYS A 280 0.25 30.84 -5.33
N ARG A 281 -0.51 30.41 -4.33
CA ARG A 281 -1.91 30.78 -4.14
C ARG A 281 -2.11 31.19 -2.68
N ALA A 282 -2.56 32.42 -2.46
CA ALA A 282 -2.94 32.86 -1.13
C ALA A 282 -4.27 32.20 -0.72
N GLU A 283 -4.26 31.47 0.38
CA GLU A 283 -5.44 30.85 1.00
C GLU A 283 -5.49 31.35 2.47
N ASP A 284 -6.38 32.31 2.75
CA ASP A 284 -6.50 33.00 4.03
C ASP A 284 -5.19 33.67 4.52
N GLN A 285 -4.59 33.13 5.59
CA GLN A 285 -3.35 33.64 6.20
C GLN A 285 -2.11 32.85 5.78
N VAL A 286 -2.25 31.86 4.89
CA VAL A 286 -1.14 31.01 4.45
C VAL A 286 -0.98 31.04 2.93
N LEU A 287 0.26 30.87 2.47
CA LEU A 287 0.57 30.75 1.06
C LEU A 287 0.69 29.27 0.70
N ARG A 288 -0.26 28.77 -0.10
CA ARG A 288 -0.14 27.44 -0.70
C ARG A 288 0.78 27.53 -1.90
N VAL A 289 1.87 26.76 -1.88
CA VAL A 289 2.90 26.79 -2.91
C VAL A 289 3.10 25.41 -3.54
N GLN A 290 3.44 25.38 -4.80
CA GLN A 290 3.89 24.16 -5.47
C GLN A 290 5.39 24.27 -5.71
N LEU A 291 6.15 23.38 -5.08
CA LEU A 291 7.61 23.36 -5.11
C LEU A 291 8.07 22.17 -5.95
N ALA A 292 9.22 22.30 -6.63
CA ALA A 292 9.78 21.23 -7.43
C ALA A 292 11.29 21.21 -7.41
N ASP A 293 11.87 20.03 -7.41
CA ASP A 293 13.30 19.79 -7.64
C ASP A 293 13.50 18.87 -8.85
N CYS A 294 14.70 18.30 -9.01
CA CYS A 294 14.98 17.36 -10.10
C CYS A 294 14.31 15.99 -9.94
N HIS A 295 13.78 15.68 -8.76
CA HIS A 295 13.16 14.39 -8.45
C HIS A 295 11.63 14.43 -8.51
N GLY A 296 11.02 15.58 -8.27
CA GLY A 296 9.57 15.65 -8.28
C GLY A 296 8.97 17.02 -7.97
N ARG A 297 7.67 16.98 -7.68
CA ARG A 297 6.88 18.11 -7.22
C ARG A 297 6.28 17.77 -5.88
N VAL A 298 6.15 18.78 -5.03
CA VAL A 298 5.51 18.66 -3.72
C VAL A 298 4.72 19.93 -3.45
N GLU A 299 3.54 19.77 -2.84
CA GLU A 299 2.78 20.92 -2.34
C GLU A 299 3.36 21.38 -1.01
N GLY A 300 3.26 22.67 -0.73
CA GLY A 300 3.75 23.25 0.50
C GLY A 300 2.85 24.36 1.01
N ILE A 301 3.01 24.67 2.29
CA ILE A 301 2.36 25.77 2.98
C ILE A 301 3.49 26.64 3.52
N SER A 302 3.49 27.91 3.17
CA SER A 302 4.50 28.89 3.57
C SER A 302 3.82 30.08 4.24
N SER A 303 4.42 30.61 5.31
CA SER A 303 4.08 31.93 5.84
C SER A 303 4.88 33.06 5.17
N GLU A 304 5.94 32.71 4.44
CA GLU A 304 6.79 33.67 3.72
C GLU A 304 6.35 33.83 2.26
N GLU A 305 6.52 35.04 1.74
CA GLU A 305 6.24 35.36 0.33
C GLU A 305 7.25 34.70 -0.60
N LEU A 306 6.75 33.88 -1.53
CA LEU A 306 7.55 33.17 -2.52
C LEU A 306 7.24 33.70 -3.92
N THR A 307 8.29 34.03 -4.69
CA THR A 307 8.14 34.49 -6.08
C THR A 307 8.07 33.31 -7.04
N VAL A 308 6.99 33.20 -7.80
CA VAL A 308 6.83 32.15 -8.82
C VAL A 308 7.97 32.22 -9.84
N GLY A 309 8.58 31.07 -10.12
CA GLY A 309 9.74 30.93 -11.00
C GLY A 309 11.09 31.03 -10.30
N ALA A 310 11.14 31.57 -9.08
CA ALA A 310 12.38 31.67 -8.32
C ALA A 310 12.88 30.29 -7.88
N THR A 311 14.21 30.17 -7.77
CA THR A 311 14.86 29.02 -7.09
C THR A 311 15.23 29.46 -5.69
N VAL A 312 14.73 28.74 -4.70
CA VAL A 312 14.90 29.07 -3.29
C VAL A 312 15.43 27.84 -2.55
N SER A 313 16.07 28.09 -1.42
CA SER A 313 16.43 27.06 -0.46
C SER A 313 15.41 27.13 0.67
N VAL A 314 14.71 26.04 0.94
CA VAL A 314 13.68 26.00 1.99
C VAL A 314 14.10 25.10 3.14
N ALA A 315 13.69 25.47 4.35
CA ALA A 315 13.77 24.64 5.54
C ALA A 315 12.39 24.56 6.22
N GLY A 316 12.13 23.44 6.88
CA GLY A 316 10.84 23.20 7.51
C GLY A 316 10.60 21.74 7.84
N GLN A 317 9.34 21.32 7.77
CA GLN A 317 8.92 19.97 8.12
C GLN A 317 8.01 19.36 7.05
N ALA A 318 8.27 18.12 6.69
CA ALA A 318 7.38 17.34 5.84
C ALA A 318 6.21 16.83 6.70
N ILE A 319 4.98 17.10 6.30
CA ILE A 319 3.76 16.68 7.00
C ILE A 319 2.85 15.88 6.07
N SER A 320 1.94 15.09 6.64
CA SER A 320 0.88 14.42 5.89
C SER A 320 -0.45 15.14 6.15
N LEU A 321 -1.06 15.71 5.12
CA LEU A 321 -2.37 16.34 5.19
C LEU A 321 -3.31 15.65 4.19
N GLU A 322 -4.42 15.10 4.68
CA GLU A 322 -5.37 14.31 3.87
C GLU A 322 -4.73 13.12 3.14
N GLY A 323 -3.66 12.57 3.71
CA GLY A 323 -2.83 11.61 2.99
C GLY A 323 -2.28 12.27 1.73
N ARG A 324 -1.61 13.41 1.86
CA ARG A 324 -0.76 14.04 0.85
C ARG A 324 0.48 14.58 1.53
N LEU A 325 1.64 14.47 0.91
CA LEU A 325 2.89 14.97 1.46
C LEU A 325 2.90 16.46 1.20
N PHE A 326 2.90 17.24 2.28
CA PHE A 326 3.02 18.69 2.25
C PHE A 326 4.31 19.11 2.92
N LEU A 327 4.92 20.16 2.41
CA LEU A 327 6.03 20.84 3.08
C LEU A 327 5.49 22.03 3.88
N LEU A 328 5.61 21.98 5.19
CA LEU A 328 5.46 23.17 6.02
C LEU A 328 6.77 23.97 5.95
N VAL A 329 6.80 24.98 5.08
CA VAL A 329 7.96 25.84 4.85
C VAL A 329 8.03 26.88 5.96
N GLN A 330 9.09 26.80 6.77
CA GLN A 330 9.30 27.68 7.92
C GLN A 330 10.34 28.76 7.65
N GLN A 331 11.28 28.51 6.73
CA GLN A 331 12.31 29.46 6.34
C GLN A 331 12.54 29.37 4.83
N VAL A 332 12.69 30.52 4.19
CA VAL A 332 13.10 30.63 2.79
C VAL A 332 14.37 31.46 2.70
N ALA A 333 15.39 30.91 2.07
CA ALA A 333 16.58 31.63 1.68
C ALA A 333 16.68 31.71 0.15
N GLY A 334 17.20 32.82 -0.37
CA GLY A 334 17.57 32.90 -1.77
C GLY A 334 18.61 31.84 -2.10
N HIS A 335 18.34 30.97 -3.07
CA HIS A 335 19.36 30.07 -3.58
C HIS A 335 20.11 30.82 -4.68
N ALA A 336 21.46 30.79 -4.67
CA ALA A 336 22.31 31.51 -5.64
C ALA A 336 22.18 31.04 -7.10
N GLY A 337 21.09 30.35 -7.43
CA GLY A 337 20.84 29.73 -8.72
C GLY A 337 21.54 28.37 -8.87
N LEU A 338 21.28 27.73 -10.00
CA LEU A 338 22.11 26.63 -10.48
C LEU A 338 23.43 27.22 -11.01
N ARG A 339 24.43 26.37 -11.28
CA ARG A 339 25.68 26.81 -11.92
C ARG A 339 25.36 27.60 -13.20
N GLU A 340 26.24 28.54 -13.54
CA GLU A 340 26.11 29.33 -14.77
C GLU A 340 25.87 28.42 -15.98
N GLY A 341 24.87 28.77 -16.81
CA GLY A 341 24.42 27.98 -17.95
C GLY A 341 23.29 26.97 -17.66
N TYR A 342 22.93 26.74 -16.39
CA TYR A 342 21.80 25.88 -16.04
C TYR A 342 20.57 26.72 -15.66
N ALA A 343 19.42 26.37 -16.25
CA ALA A 343 18.12 26.90 -15.85
C ALA A 343 17.33 25.83 -15.11
N PRO A 344 16.59 26.18 -14.05
CA PRO A 344 15.79 25.22 -13.32
C PRO A 344 14.69 24.69 -14.23
N ALA A 345 14.69 23.38 -14.49
CA ALA A 345 13.66 22.74 -15.28
C ALA A 345 12.31 22.93 -14.57
N ALA A 346 11.37 23.62 -15.22
CA ALA A 346 9.98 23.54 -14.78
C ALA A 346 9.45 22.21 -15.32
N PRO A 347 8.98 21.29 -14.48
CA PRO A 347 8.25 20.16 -15.00
C PRO A 347 7.01 20.70 -15.74
N SER A 348 6.47 19.98 -16.72
CA SER A 348 5.28 20.41 -17.47
C SER A 348 4.06 20.43 -16.53
N ALA A 349 3.50 21.62 -16.25
CA ALA A 349 2.34 21.75 -15.37
C ALA A 349 1.11 21.12 -16.05
N GLY A 350 0.28 20.42 -15.26
CA GLY A 350 -0.97 19.85 -15.74
C GLY A 350 -0.87 18.55 -16.55
N MET A 351 0.26 17.85 -16.55
CA MET A 351 0.36 16.54 -17.21
C MET A 351 -0.25 15.44 -16.33
N VAL A 352 -1.17 14.65 -16.89
CA VAL A 352 -1.76 13.49 -16.22
C VAL A 352 -0.85 12.29 -16.43
N ARG A 353 -0.59 11.49 -15.39
CA ARG A 353 0.23 10.28 -15.49
C ARG A 353 -0.61 9.06 -15.16
N ARG A 354 -0.64 8.11 -16.08
CA ARG A 354 -1.30 6.81 -15.91
C ARG A 354 -0.30 5.68 -15.95
N TYR A 355 -0.60 4.63 -15.20
CA TYR A 355 0.26 3.48 -15.04
C TYR A 355 -0.56 2.22 -15.25
N GLY A 356 -0.04 1.30 -16.05
CA GLY A 356 -0.63 0.00 -16.34
C GLY A 356 0.44 -1.07 -16.40
N CYS A 357 0.04 -2.32 -16.54
CA CYS A 357 0.98 -3.41 -16.80
C CYS A 357 0.45 -4.38 -17.86
N LEU A 358 1.37 -4.98 -18.61
CA LEU A 358 1.10 -5.98 -19.62
C LEU A 358 1.58 -7.34 -19.09
N VAL A 359 0.65 -8.19 -18.66
CA VAL A 359 0.97 -9.53 -18.17
C VAL A 359 1.10 -10.49 -19.33
N LEU A 360 2.25 -11.16 -19.42
CA LEU A 360 2.57 -12.17 -20.41
C LEU A 360 2.41 -13.57 -19.82
N ARG A 361 1.85 -14.49 -20.62
CA ARG A 361 1.73 -15.91 -20.28
C ARG A 361 1.92 -16.73 -21.56
N GLY A 362 3.12 -17.26 -21.74
CA GLY A 362 3.51 -17.99 -22.93
C GLY A 362 3.62 -17.07 -24.15
N LYS A 363 2.77 -17.33 -25.15
CA LYS A 363 2.64 -16.54 -26.40
C LYS A 363 1.52 -15.50 -26.34
N LYS A 364 0.87 -15.34 -25.20
CA LYS A 364 -0.30 -14.47 -25.04
C LYS A 364 -0.05 -13.37 -24.00
N CYS A 365 -0.79 -12.27 -24.12
CA CYS A 365 -0.88 -11.22 -23.13
C CYS A 365 -2.33 -11.01 -22.69
N VAL A 366 -2.52 -10.54 -21.46
CA VAL A 366 -3.84 -10.16 -20.96
C VAL A 366 -4.28 -8.81 -21.53
N LEU A 367 -5.53 -8.70 -21.99
CA LEU A 367 -6.17 -7.42 -22.31
C LEU A 367 -7.56 -7.38 -21.66
N ALA A 368 -7.94 -6.23 -21.11
CA ALA A 368 -9.25 -6.01 -20.51
C ALA A 368 -10.24 -5.51 -21.56
N ARG A 369 -11.54 -5.67 -21.26
CA ARG A 369 -12.64 -5.26 -22.12
C ARG A 369 -13.45 -4.16 -21.43
N ASP A 370 -13.73 -3.07 -22.16
CA ASP A 370 -14.60 -2.02 -21.65
C ASP A 370 -16.09 -2.34 -21.87
N SER A 371 -16.99 -1.49 -21.38
CA SER A 371 -18.44 -1.66 -21.55
C SER A 371 -18.90 -1.61 -23.03
N ALA A 372 -18.07 -1.11 -23.94
CA ALA A 372 -18.30 -1.07 -25.38
C ALA A 372 -17.62 -2.24 -26.11
N SER A 373 -17.14 -3.25 -25.37
CA SER A 373 -16.39 -4.40 -25.89
C SER A 373 -15.07 -4.03 -26.58
N LYS A 374 -14.54 -2.83 -26.34
CA LYS A 374 -13.23 -2.43 -26.83
C LYS A 374 -12.16 -2.95 -25.89
N LEU A 375 -11.12 -3.55 -26.48
CA LEU A 375 -9.98 -4.06 -25.73
C LEU A 375 -8.97 -2.94 -25.46
N PHE A 376 -8.36 -2.98 -24.28
CA PHE A 376 -7.37 -2.00 -23.84
C PHE A 376 -6.42 -2.60 -22.78
N ILE A 377 -5.30 -1.91 -22.54
CA ILE A 377 -4.42 -2.20 -21.40
C ILE A 377 -4.92 -1.41 -20.19
N PRO A 378 -5.30 -2.05 -19.06
CA PRO A 378 -5.74 -1.33 -17.87
C PRO A 378 -4.71 -0.33 -17.38
N THR A 379 -5.13 0.92 -17.20
CA THR A 379 -4.26 1.99 -16.72
C THR A 379 -5.02 2.88 -15.76
N GLU A 380 -4.36 3.30 -14.68
CA GLU A 380 -4.93 4.21 -13.68
C GLU A 380 -3.92 5.27 -13.25
N GLU A 381 -4.43 6.36 -12.68
CA GLU A 381 -3.57 7.33 -11.98
C GLU A 381 -3.08 6.74 -10.66
N ALA A 382 -1.85 7.09 -10.28
CA ALA A 382 -1.33 6.69 -8.97
C ALA A 382 -2.07 7.44 -7.85
N GLN A 383 -2.53 6.69 -6.86
CA GLN A 383 -3.07 7.22 -5.61
C GLN A 383 -1.94 7.79 -4.74
N TYR A 384 -2.30 8.38 -3.60
CA TYR A 384 -1.30 8.95 -2.70
C TYR A 384 -0.30 7.90 -2.21
N GLN A 385 0.99 8.25 -2.28
CA GLN A 385 2.12 7.38 -1.94
C GLN A 385 2.18 6.08 -2.73
N GLU A 386 1.27 5.89 -3.69
CA GLU A 386 1.27 4.73 -4.55
C GLU A 386 2.42 4.87 -5.55
N LEU A 387 3.32 3.91 -5.53
CA LEU A 387 4.37 3.81 -6.52
C LEU A 387 3.73 3.57 -7.91
N PRO A 388 4.33 4.07 -9.00
CA PRO A 388 3.87 3.79 -10.36
C PRO A 388 3.54 2.31 -10.63
N GLN A 389 4.36 1.41 -10.09
CA GLN A 389 4.17 -0.04 -10.20
C GLN A 389 2.96 -0.55 -9.42
N GLN A 390 2.68 0.01 -8.25
CA GLN A 390 1.51 -0.35 -7.44
C GLN A 390 0.22 0.10 -8.14
N ALA A 391 0.22 1.31 -8.72
CA ALA A 391 -0.89 1.82 -9.52
C ALA A 391 -1.17 0.93 -10.74
N ALA A 392 -0.11 0.48 -11.42
CA ALA A 392 -0.22 -0.46 -12.53
C ALA A 392 -0.79 -1.84 -12.13
N VAL A 393 -0.37 -2.38 -10.98
CA VAL A 393 -0.89 -3.65 -10.43
C VAL A 393 -2.36 -3.50 -10.06
N ARG A 394 -2.72 -2.41 -9.38
CA ARG A 394 -4.11 -2.12 -9.01
C ARG A 394 -5.01 -1.96 -10.23
N ALA A 395 -4.57 -1.19 -11.24
CA ALA A 395 -5.32 -1.00 -12.47
C ALA A 395 -5.68 -2.34 -13.14
N LEU A 396 -4.71 -3.26 -13.20
CA LEU A 396 -4.93 -4.59 -13.75
C LEU A 396 -5.87 -5.42 -12.86
N ALA A 397 -5.61 -5.47 -11.55
CA ALA A 397 -6.41 -6.28 -10.62
C ALA A 397 -7.88 -5.85 -10.61
N GLU A 398 -8.15 -4.54 -10.61
CA GLU A 398 -9.51 -4.00 -10.62
C GLU A 398 -10.23 -4.23 -11.97
N ALA A 399 -9.51 -4.18 -13.09
CA ALA A 399 -10.10 -4.34 -14.42
C ALA A 399 -10.25 -5.81 -14.86
N CYS A 400 -9.37 -6.70 -14.39
CA CYS A 400 -9.31 -8.09 -14.84
C CYS A 400 -9.67 -9.10 -13.75
N ASP A 401 -9.90 -8.71 -12.50
CA ASP A 401 -10.08 -9.67 -11.38
C ASP A 401 -8.92 -10.68 -11.27
N ILE A 402 -7.70 -10.24 -11.62
CA ILE A 402 -6.45 -11.03 -11.48
C ILE A 402 -5.76 -10.60 -10.19
N TYR A 403 -5.46 -11.55 -9.32
CA TYR A 403 -4.83 -11.25 -8.05
C TYR A 403 -3.34 -10.89 -8.23
N PRO A 404 -2.78 -9.96 -7.43
CA PRO A 404 -1.37 -9.58 -7.53
C PRO A 404 -0.36 -10.74 -7.41
N GLU A 405 -0.71 -11.81 -6.70
CA GLU A 405 0.08 -13.04 -6.57
C GLU A 405 0.11 -13.92 -7.83
N GLU A 406 -0.77 -13.68 -8.80
CA GLU A 406 -0.86 -14.45 -10.05
C GLU A 406 0.13 -13.97 -11.11
N PHE A 407 0.85 -12.88 -10.85
CA PHE A 407 1.86 -12.34 -11.76
C PHE A 407 3.00 -11.63 -11.02
N VAL A 408 4.11 -11.40 -11.71
CA VAL A 408 5.29 -10.70 -11.19
C VAL A 408 5.74 -9.62 -12.17
N LEU A 409 5.96 -8.40 -11.66
CA LEU A 409 6.52 -7.30 -12.45
C LEU A 409 7.99 -7.56 -12.76
N LEU A 410 8.39 -7.34 -14.02
CA LEU A 410 9.78 -7.50 -14.46
C LEU A 410 10.55 -6.20 -14.28
N ARG A 411 11.11 -6.03 -13.07
CA ARG A 411 11.77 -4.78 -12.65
C ARG A 411 13.00 -4.42 -13.48
N ASP A 412 13.68 -5.43 -14.04
CA ASP A 412 14.88 -5.26 -14.87
C ASP A 412 14.56 -5.08 -16.36
N VAL A 413 13.28 -5.04 -16.73
CA VAL A 413 12.82 -4.74 -18.09
C VAL A 413 12.23 -3.34 -18.12
N ALA A 414 12.70 -2.51 -19.05
CA ALA A 414 12.27 -1.12 -19.14
C ALA A 414 10.76 -1.03 -19.46
N PRO A 415 10.00 -0.15 -18.78
CA PRO A 415 8.60 0.07 -19.12
C PRO A 415 8.46 0.81 -20.45
N ALA A 416 7.36 0.57 -21.15
CA ALA A 416 7.01 1.33 -22.35
C ALA A 416 6.26 2.61 -21.96
N VAL A 417 6.64 3.75 -22.54
CA VAL A 417 5.99 5.03 -22.29
C VAL A 417 5.41 5.57 -23.60
N PHE A 418 4.17 6.03 -23.55
CA PHE A 418 3.54 6.74 -24.67
C PHE A 418 2.77 7.97 -24.20
N TYR A 419 2.46 8.83 -25.16
CA TYR A 419 1.86 10.14 -24.94
C TYR A 419 0.54 10.23 -25.69
N GLU A 420 -0.51 10.64 -25.00
CA GLU A 420 -1.80 10.95 -25.62
C GLU A 420 -2.06 12.45 -25.60
N THR A 421 -2.35 12.97 -26.79
CA THR A 421 -2.72 14.37 -27.01
C THR A 421 -4.18 14.43 -27.42
N SER A 422 -5.07 14.04 -26.52
CA SER A 422 -6.52 14.29 -26.64
C SER A 422 -6.83 15.76 -26.30
N PRO A 423 -8.01 16.31 -26.64
CA PRO A 423 -8.39 17.65 -26.22
C PRO A 423 -8.45 17.72 -24.68
N GLY A 424 -7.37 18.20 -24.06
CA GLY A 424 -7.17 18.17 -22.62
C GLY A 424 -5.70 18.28 -22.23
N PRO A 425 -5.39 18.09 -20.93
CA PRO A 425 -4.01 17.96 -20.50
C PRO A 425 -3.33 16.76 -21.17
N PRO A 426 -2.04 16.85 -21.54
CA PRO A 426 -1.31 15.72 -22.09
C PRO A 426 -1.28 14.57 -21.06
N VAL A 427 -1.58 13.36 -21.52
CA VAL A 427 -1.53 12.15 -20.69
C VAL A 427 -0.26 11.37 -21.02
N VAL A 428 0.51 11.03 -20.00
CA VAL A 428 1.67 10.14 -20.12
C VAL A 428 1.30 8.80 -19.51
N THR A 429 1.31 7.77 -20.34
CA THR A 429 1.00 6.41 -19.92
C THR A 429 2.27 5.59 -19.88
N THR A 430 2.52 4.92 -18.75
CA THR A 430 3.65 4.01 -18.55
C THR A 430 3.13 2.59 -18.35
N ILE A 431 3.52 1.66 -19.23
CA ILE A 431 3.14 0.25 -19.15
C ILE A 431 4.35 -0.58 -18.69
N PHE A 432 4.20 -1.22 -17.53
CA PHE A 432 5.22 -2.13 -16.98
C PHE A 432 5.03 -3.56 -17.53
N PRO A 433 6.10 -4.25 -17.91
CA PRO A 433 6.01 -5.67 -18.27
C PRO A 433 5.85 -6.54 -17.02
N ALA A 434 5.01 -7.57 -17.13
CA ALA A 434 4.83 -8.57 -16.08
C ALA A 434 4.74 -9.99 -16.67
N LEU A 435 5.03 -11.01 -15.85
CA LEU A 435 4.87 -12.42 -16.19
C LEU A 435 3.87 -13.08 -15.26
N ALA A 436 2.95 -13.88 -15.80
CA ALA A 436 2.10 -14.75 -14.99
C ALA A 436 2.96 -15.75 -14.19
N THR A 437 2.55 -16.09 -12.97
CA THR A 437 3.27 -17.07 -12.13
C THR A 437 3.01 -18.51 -12.56
N ASN A 438 1.86 -18.77 -13.19
CA ASN A 438 1.44 -20.09 -13.66
C ASN A 438 1.49 -20.22 -15.20
N PRO A 439 1.91 -21.38 -15.74
CA PRO A 439 1.87 -21.63 -17.19
C PRO A 439 0.41 -21.64 -17.69
N PRO A 440 0.16 -21.46 -19.00
CA PRO A 440 -1.17 -21.66 -19.58
C PRO A 440 -1.79 -23.00 -19.14
N PRO A 441 -3.11 -23.09 -18.92
CA PRO A 441 -3.76 -24.35 -18.57
C PRO A 441 -3.43 -25.46 -19.59
N PRO A 442 -3.24 -26.72 -19.15
CA PRO A 442 -3.02 -27.81 -20.08
C PRO A 442 -4.26 -28.03 -20.95
N GLY A 443 -4.08 -28.11 -22.28
CA GLY A 443 -5.15 -28.41 -23.22
C GLY A 443 -5.87 -27.19 -23.82
N THR A 444 -5.62 -25.98 -23.33
CA THR A 444 -5.93 -24.79 -24.14
C THR A 444 -4.94 -24.77 -25.30
N SER A 445 -5.44 -24.92 -26.52
CA SER A 445 -4.59 -24.80 -27.70
C SER A 445 -3.95 -23.40 -27.65
N GLU A 446 -2.62 -23.33 -27.77
CA GLU A 446 -1.95 -22.03 -27.85
C GLU A 446 -2.45 -21.23 -29.07
N GLU A 447 -3.02 -21.95 -30.05
CA GLU A 447 -3.50 -21.47 -31.35
C GLU A 447 -4.90 -20.85 -31.32
N GLU A 448 -5.82 -21.34 -30.49
CA GLU A 448 -7.18 -20.79 -30.46
C GLU A 448 -7.31 -19.66 -29.44
N GLU A 449 -7.90 -18.56 -29.89
CA GLU A 449 -8.35 -17.44 -29.07
C GLU A 449 -9.87 -17.59 -28.94
N VAL A 450 -10.30 -18.30 -27.90
CA VAL A 450 -11.71 -18.36 -27.52
C VAL A 450 -11.97 -17.12 -26.69
N LEU A 451 -12.77 -16.19 -27.23
CA LEU A 451 -13.23 -15.03 -26.48
C LEU A 451 -14.34 -15.47 -25.54
N ASP A 452 -14.16 -15.26 -24.25
CA ASP A 452 -15.26 -15.37 -23.31
C ASP A 452 -15.97 -14.02 -23.24
N GLU A 453 -17.23 -13.97 -23.67
CA GLU A 453 -18.03 -12.74 -23.59
C GLU A 453 -18.41 -12.39 -22.15
N GLU A 454 -18.36 -13.37 -21.23
CA GLU A 454 -18.73 -13.21 -19.82
C GLU A 454 -17.57 -12.67 -18.97
N ASP A 455 -16.32 -12.90 -19.38
CA ASP A 455 -15.14 -12.44 -18.64
C ASP A 455 -14.80 -10.97 -18.94
N ALA A 456 -14.25 -10.29 -17.92
CA ALA A 456 -13.78 -8.91 -18.02
C ALA A 456 -12.50 -8.76 -18.86
N TYR A 457 -11.83 -9.88 -19.17
CA TYR A 457 -10.56 -9.92 -19.88
C TYR A 457 -10.37 -11.24 -20.63
N ASP A 458 -9.46 -11.25 -21.61
CA ASP A 458 -9.02 -12.48 -22.29
C ASP A 458 -7.50 -12.47 -22.53
N TRP A 459 -6.97 -13.61 -22.98
CA TRP A 459 -5.58 -13.79 -23.36
C TRP A 459 -5.41 -13.76 -24.88
N PHE A 460 -4.63 -12.80 -25.38
CA PHE A 460 -4.45 -12.54 -26.80
C PHE A 460 -3.03 -12.80 -27.26
N ARG A 461 -2.86 -13.39 -28.45
CA ARG A 461 -1.56 -13.46 -29.13
C ARG A 461 -1.13 -12.06 -29.55
N TYR A 462 0.17 -11.94 -29.80
CA TYR A 462 0.79 -10.69 -30.26
C TYR A 462 0.06 -10.05 -31.44
N ASP A 463 -0.23 -10.81 -32.51
CA ASP A 463 -0.87 -10.28 -33.72
C ASP A 463 -2.32 -9.84 -33.49
N SER A 464 -3.05 -10.52 -32.61
CA SER A 464 -4.42 -10.14 -32.25
C SER A 464 -4.42 -8.90 -31.37
N ALA A 465 -3.59 -8.84 -30.33
CA ALA A 465 -3.39 -7.64 -29.52
C ALA A 465 -2.99 -6.44 -30.39
N HIS A 466 -2.05 -6.65 -31.32
CA HIS A 466 -1.59 -5.63 -32.26
C HIS A 466 -2.65 -5.24 -33.31
N ARG A 467 -3.70 -6.03 -33.56
CA ARG A 467 -4.80 -5.58 -34.43
C ARG A 467 -5.86 -4.81 -33.66
N LEU A 468 -6.13 -5.23 -32.43
CA LEU A 468 -7.29 -4.78 -31.65
C LEU A 468 -7.02 -3.51 -30.82
N LEU A 469 -5.76 -3.28 -30.44
CA LEU A 469 -5.38 -2.14 -29.60
C LEU A 469 -5.24 -0.81 -30.36
N ALA A 470 -5.33 0.29 -29.62
CA ALA A 470 -5.07 1.63 -30.16
C ALA A 470 -3.60 1.79 -30.59
N LEU A 471 -3.32 2.71 -31.51
CA LEU A 471 -1.98 2.89 -32.10
C LEU A 471 -0.85 3.03 -31.06
N ASN A 472 -1.09 3.79 -29.98
CA ASN A 472 -0.10 4.00 -28.93
C ASN A 472 0.13 2.75 -28.07
N GLU A 473 -0.94 2.05 -27.70
CA GLU A 473 -0.86 0.78 -26.98
C GLU A 473 -0.14 -0.29 -27.80
N ARG A 474 -0.38 -0.36 -29.11
CA ARG A 474 0.34 -1.28 -30.01
C ARG A 474 1.85 -1.06 -29.99
N ARG A 475 2.28 0.21 -30.01
CA ARG A 475 3.69 0.57 -29.91
C ARG A 475 4.26 0.14 -28.56
N ALA A 476 3.50 0.30 -27.47
CA ALA A 476 3.89 -0.15 -26.14
C ALA A 476 4.04 -1.69 -26.09
N VAL A 477 3.05 -2.44 -26.58
CA VAL A 477 3.10 -3.91 -26.65
C VAL A 477 4.30 -4.38 -27.47
N THR A 478 4.54 -3.79 -28.64
CA THR A 478 5.69 -4.10 -29.50
C THR A 478 7.00 -3.89 -28.75
N ARG A 479 7.13 -2.74 -28.08
CA ARG A 479 8.35 -2.41 -27.33
C ARG A 479 8.59 -3.38 -26.17
N LEU A 480 7.55 -3.68 -25.39
CA LEU A 480 7.65 -4.60 -24.27
C LEU A 480 7.94 -6.03 -24.72
N ALA A 481 7.34 -6.51 -25.82
CA ALA A 481 7.63 -7.81 -26.38
C ALA A 481 9.13 -7.97 -26.70
N MET A 482 9.71 -6.99 -27.42
CA MET A 482 11.13 -6.99 -27.77
C MET A 482 12.04 -6.89 -26.53
N ASP A 483 11.72 -6.02 -25.57
CA ASP A 483 12.55 -5.82 -24.38
C ASP A 483 12.49 -7.05 -23.44
N VAL A 484 11.34 -7.71 -23.33
CA VAL A 484 11.20 -8.98 -22.57
C VAL A 484 11.96 -10.10 -23.27
N GLU A 485 11.83 -10.26 -24.59
CA GLU A 485 12.57 -11.26 -25.36
C GLU A 485 14.09 -11.08 -25.19
N ALA A 486 14.58 -9.84 -25.29
CA ALA A 486 15.99 -9.51 -25.06
C ALA A 486 16.44 -9.86 -23.63
N ALA A 487 15.61 -9.55 -22.62
CA ALA A 487 15.93 -9.86 -21.21
C ALA A 487 15.93 -11.37 -20.93
N VAL A 488 15.04 -12.13 -21.56
CA VAL A 488 15.04 -13.60 -21.50
C VAL A 488 16.28 -14.17 -22.19
N GLY A 489 16.62 -13.68 -23.39
CA GLY A 489 17.84 -14.08 -24.11
C GLY A 489 19.13 -13.76 -23.35
N ALA A 490 19.13 -12.72 -22.53
CA ALA A 490 20.25 -12.34 -21.65
C ALA A 490 20.25 -13.07 -20.28
N ASN A 491 19.28 -13.95 -20.01
CA ASN A 491 19.05 -14.60 -18.70
C ASN A 491 18.86 -13.62 -17.53
N VAL A 492 18.42 -12.39 -17.80
CA VAL A 492 18.00 -11.44 -16.76
C VAL A 492 16.62 -11.83 -16.22
N VAL A 493 15.75 -12.32 -17.12
CA VAL A 493 14.45 -12.88 -16.79
C VAL A 493 14.46 -14.37 -17.12
N THR A 494 14.14 -15.22 -16.15
CA THR A 494 14.04 -16.68 -16.31
C THR A 494 12.62 -17.16 -16.00
N PRO A 495 11.71 -17.14 -17.00
CA PRO A 495 10.35 -17.61 -16.82
C PRO A 495 10.31 -19.11 -16.46
N SER A 496 9.34 -19.53 -15.66
CA SER A 496 9.12 -20.95 -15.33
C SER A 496 8.53 -21.76 -16.50
N PHE A 497 8.11 -21.09 -17.57
CA PHE A 497 7.56 -21.67 -18.79
C PHE A 497 8.05 -20.88 -20.02
N PRO A 498 8.09 -21.47 -21.23
CA PRO A 498 8.52 -20.76 -22.43
C PRO A 498 7.71 -19.47 -22.64
N CYS A 499 8.37 -18.31 -22.61
CA CYS A 499 7.75 -17.02 -22.89
C CYS A 499 8.28 -16.49 -24.22
N THR A 500 7.47 -16.63 -25.27
CA THR A 500 7.81 -16.24 -26.64
C THR A 500 6.74 -15.29 -27.18
N PHE A 501 6.40 -14.26 -26.40
CA PHE A 501 5.45 -13.24 -26.81
C PHE A 501 6.16 -12.21 -27.70
N GLY A 502 5.81 -12.19 -28.98
CA GLY A 502 6.39 -11.31 -29.99
C GLY A 502 5.82 -11.60 -31.37
N PRO A 503 6.22 -10.83 -32.39
CA PRO A 503 5.88 -11.14 -33.77
C PRO A 503 6.38 -12.54 -34.11
N GLU A 504 5.53 -13.35 -34.73
CA GLU A 504 6.02 -14.63 -35.24
C GLU A 504 7.10 -14.34 -36.29
N PRO A 505 8.28 -14.99 -36.20
CA PRO A 505 9.23 -14.88 -37.27
C PRO A 505 8.52 -15.34 -38.54
N ASP A 506 8.49 -14.49 -39.56
CA ASP A 506 8.03 -14.87 -40.90
C ASP A 506 8.71 -16.19 -41.22
N MET A 507 7.97 -17.29 -41.10
CA MET A 507 8.50 -18.60 -41.42
C MET A 507 8.92 -18.47 -42.88
N PRO A 508 10.23 -18.51 -43.20
CA PRO A 508 10.68 -18.30 -44.56
C PRO A 508 9.95 -19.33 -45.39
N ASP A 509 9.16 -18.88 -46.39
CA ASP A 509 8.30 -19.69 -47.24
C ASP A 509 8.93 -21.07 -47.36
N MET A 510 8.44 -22.02 -46.54
CA MET A 510 9.02 -23.34 -46.47
C MET A 510 8.93 -23.84 -47.91
N PRO A 511 10.07 -24.04 -48.61
CA PRO A 511 10.05 -24.24 -50.05
C PRO A 511 9.08 -25.36 -50.30
N GLU A 512 7.98 -25.02 -51.00
CA GLU A 512 6.88 -25.91 -51.31
C GLU A 512 7.50 -27.27 -51.61
N VAL A 513 7.34 -28.23 -50.70
CA VAL A 513 7.85 -29.59 -50.90
C VAL A 513 7.08 -30.07 -52.09
N SER A 514 7.71 -29.95 -53.26
CA SER A 514 7.08 -30.06 -54.54
C SER A 514 6.85 -31.55 -54.75
N GLN A 515 5.72 -32.05 -54.23
CA GLN A 515 5.18 -33.30 -54.69
C GLN A 515 4.94 -33.13 -56.20
N GLY A 516 5.76 -33.85 -56.96
CA GLY A 516 5.97 -33.60 -58.38
C GLY A 516 4.69 -33.58 -59.18
N TYR A 517 4.29 -32.39 -59.62
CA TYR A 517 3.55 -32.23 -60.85
C TYR A 517 4.27 -31.21 -61.73
N ALA A 518 5.02 -31.73 -62.69
CA ALA A 518 5.63 -30.94 -63.74
C ALA A 518 4.55 -30.18 -64.53
N ARG A 519 4.60 -28.85 -64.57
CA ARG A 519 4.04 -28.06 -65.68
C ARG A 519 4.66 -26.65 -65.80
N ARG A 520 5.59 -26.58 -66.75
CA ARG A 520 5.97 -25.52 -67.72
C ARG A 520 6.33 -24.10 -67.22
N PRO A 521 7.44 -23.52 -67.73
CA PRO A 521 7.90 -22.18 -67.37
C PRO A 521 7.13 -21.08 -68.11
N PHE A 522 6.60 -20.10 -67.36
CA PHE A 522 6.11 -18.83 -67.90
C PHE A 522 7.20 -17.76 -67.81
N LYS A 523 7.38 -16.99 -68.89
CA LYS A 523 8.52 -16.09 -69.14
C LYS A 523 8.47 -14.78 -68.34
N ARG A 524 9.68 -14.32 -67.98
CA ARG A 524 10.03 -13.04 -67.32
C ARG A 524 9.59 -11.77 -68.07
N GLY A 525 9.24 -10.76 -67.30
CA GLY A 525 9.26 -9.31 -67.59
C GLY A 525 8.59 -8.59 -66.41
N LYS A 526 9.09 -7.53 -65.78
CA LYS A 526 9.84 -6.36 -66.24
C LYS A 526 10.63 -5.74 -65.08
N LYS A 527 11.69 -5.01 -65.46
CA LYS A 527 12.53 -4.12 -64.65
C LYS A 527 11.69 -3.03 -63.96
N TRP A 528 12.00 -2.74 -62.70
CA TRP A 528 11.68 -1.45 -62.07
C TRP A 528 12.93 -0.58 -62.04
N ALA A 529 12.80 0.63 -62.55
CA ALA A 529 13.82 1.65 -62.62
C ALA A 529 13.91 2.39 -61.28
N ALA A 530 15.13 2.76 -60.91
CA ALA A 530 15.44 3.62 -59.79
C ALA A 530 14.92 5.04 -60.06
N CYS A 531 14.22 5.63 -59.09
CA CYS A 531 14.04 7.08 -59.00
C CYS A 531 15.12 7.63 -58.07
N LYS A 532 16.02 8.43 -58.66
CA LYS A 532 16.94 9.34 -57.99
C LYS A 532 16.35 10.75 -58.08
N ASP A 533 16.71 11.55 -57.07
CA ASP A 533 16.61 13.02 -57.01
C ASP A 533 15.17 13.56 -56.83
N GLY A 534 14.86 14.50 -55.96
CA GLY A 534 15.64 15.41 -55.13
C GLY A 534 14.74 16.62 -54.79
N CYS A 535 15.18 17.40 -53.80
CA CYS A 535 14.87 18.82 -53.52
C CYS A 535 14.23 19.13 -52.16
N CYS A 536 15.04 19.86 -51.39
CA CYS A 536 14.77 21.01 -50.52
C CYS A 536 13.60 20.97 -49.54
#